data_AF-A0A183LZY9-F1
#
_entry.id   AF-A0A183LZY9-F1
#
_cell.length_a   1.000
_cell.length_b   1.000
_cell.length_c   1.000
_cell.angle_alpha   90.00
_cell.angle_beta   90.00
_cell.angle_gamma   90.00
#
_symmetry.space_group_name_H-M   'P 1'
#
loop_
_entity.id
_entity.type
_entity.pdbx_description
1 polymer ?
#
loop_
_entity_poly.entity_id
_entity_poly.type
_entity_poly.pdbx_seq_one_letter_code
_entity_poly.pdbx_strand_id
1 'polypeptide(L)'
;MLLYSDHEEENAPHTQGVALMPSKVARNALLGQESYGSRIIKALFKTKKERITMNLIQCYAPTNESNDDIKDRFYERLQSIIEKCPRNDLTILMKDLNARVAIDDTGYEDVMGQHGLGERNENGERFVNLCAFNKLVIGGTIFSHKHMHKAT
;
A
#
# COMPACT_ATOMS: atom_id res chain seq x y z
N MET A 1 0.51 5.07 -21.65
CA MET A 1 -0.55 5.09 -20.62
C MET A 1 0.13 5.25 -19.27
N LEU A 2 -0.19 6.35 -18.60
CA LEU A 2 0.14 6.64 -17.22
C LEU A 2 -1.17 6.57 -16.45
N LEU A 3 -1.21 5.80 -15.37
CA LEU A 3 -2.33 5.77 -14.44
C LEU A 3 -1.96 6.73 -13.31
N TYR A 4 -2.76 7.76 -13.06
CA TYR A 4 -2.44 8.80 -12.09
C TYR A 4 -3.65 9.14 -11.24
N SER A 5 -3.38 9.49 -9.98
CA SER A 5 -4.36 10.02 -9.02
C SER A 5 -3.86 11.36 -8.52
N ASP A 6 -4.70 12.39 -8.62
CA ASP A 6 -4.45 13.74 -8.10
C ASP A 6 -5.61 14.20 -7.21
N HIS A 7 -5.49 15.41 -6.70
CA HIS A 7 -6.61 16.13 -6.10
C HIS A 7 -7.75 16.30 -7.12
N GLU A 8 -8.99 16.17 -6.63
CA GLU A 8 -10.19 16.33 -7.45
C GLU A 8 -10.46 17.81 -7.81
N GLU A 9 -9.84 18.74 -7.08
CA GLU A 9 -9.97 20.18 -7.28
C GLU A 9 -8.98 20.68 -8.34
N GLU A 10 -9.50 21.36 -9.37
CA GLU A 10 -8.75 21.84 -10.55
C GLU A 10 -7.59 22.80 -10.22
N ASN A 11 -7.62 23.45 -9.04
CA ASN A 11 -6.61 24.42 -8.59
C ASN A 11 -5.87 23.99 -7.31
N ALA A 12 -6.03 22.75 -6.86
CA ALA A 12 -5.28 22.28 -5.71
C ALA A 12 -3.78 22.18 -6.05
N PRO A 13 -2.89 22.49 -5.10
CA PRO A 13 -1.46 22.30 -5.32
C PRO A 13 -1.18 20.82 -5.62
N HIS A 14 -0.53 20.54 -6.77
CA HIS A 14 -0.15 19.20 -7.23
C HIS A 14 0.88 18.55 -6.29
N THR A 15 0.39 18.14 -5.13
CA THR A 15 1.15 17.50 -4.07
C THR A 15 0.50 16.15 -3.81
N GLN A 16 1.26 15.18 -3.28
CA GLN A 16 0.71 13.91 -2.77
C GLN A 16 0.23 12.89 -3.84
N GLY A 17 0.35 13.20 -5.13
CA GLY A 17 -0.09 12.33 -6.23
C GLY A 17 0.60 10.97 -6.31
N VAL A 18 -0.12 9.97 -6.79
CA VAL A 18 0.41 8.61 -7.06
C VAL A 18 0.25 8.24 -8.53
N ALA A 19 1.30 7.66 -9.10
CA ALA A 19 1.33 7.29 -10.50
C ALA A 19 1.90 5.88 -10.71
N LEU A 20 1.27 5.16 -11.64
CA LEU A 20 1.71 3.86 -12.12
C LEU A 20 1.93 3.91 -13.64
N MET A 21 3.10 3.47 -14.07
CA MET A 21 3.47 3.37 -15.47
C MET A 21 3.65 1.90 -15.86
N PRO A 22 2.60 1.22 -16.35
CA PRO A 22 2.68 -0.19 -16.68
C PRO A 22 3.51 -0.41 -17.95
N SER A 23 4.30 -1.49 -17.96
CA SER A 23 4.97 -1.98 -19.17
C SER A 23 3.94 -2.33 -20.25
N LYS A 24 4.36 -2.42 -21.53
CA LYS A 24 3.44 -2.76 -22.63
C LYS A 24 2.64 -4.04 -22.36
N VAL A 25 3.28 -5.05 -21.77
CA VAL A 25 2.64 -6.32 -21.39
C VAL A 25 1.62 -6.12 -20.27
N ALA A 26 1.99 -5.40 -19.20
CA ALA A 26 1.08 -5.12 -18.10
C ALA A 26 -0.13 -4.28 -18.53
N ARG A 27 0.05 -3.34 -19.48
CA ARG A 27 -1.05 -2.57 -20.06
C ARG A 27 -2.11 -3.44 -20.71
N ASN A 28 -1.69 -4.46 -21.46
CA ASN A 28 -2.62 -5.39 -22.11
C ASN A 28 -3.37 -6.28 -21.11
N ALA A 29 -2.88 -6.38 -19.88
CA ALA A 29 -3.52 -7.11 -18.80
C ALA A 29 -4.38 -6.20 -17.90
N LEU A 30 -4.34 -4.88 -18.06
CA LEU A 30 -5.12 -3.95 -17.23
C LEU A 30 -6.61 -4.10 -17.57
N LEU A 31 -7.41 -4.37 -16.54
CA LEU A 31 -8.86 -4.52 -16.62
C LEU A 31 -9.60 -3.26 -16.16
N GLY A 32 -9.01 -2.50 -15.24
CA GLY A 32 -9.61 -1.27 -14.72
C GLY A 32 -8.70 -0.54 -13.75
N GLN A 33 -9.04 0.71 -13.48
CA GLN A 33 -8.38 1.58 -12.51
C GLN A 33 -9.44 2.34 -11.72
N GLU A 34 -9.16 2.56 -10.43
CA GLU A 34 -9.91 3.44 -9.55
C GLU A 34 -8.93 4.34 -8.78
N SER A 35 -9.31 5.60 -8.58
CA SER A 35 -8.59 6.58 -7.76
C SER A 35 -9.40 6.89 -6.51
N TYR A 36 -8.73 7.11 -5.39
CA TYR A 36 -9.37 7.35 -4.09
C TYR A 36 -8.74 8.55 -3.39
N GLY A 37 -8.99 9.74 -3.94
CA GLY A 37 -8.26 10.97 -3.61
C GLY A 37 -6.83 10.97 -4.18
N SER A 38 -6.03 11.98 -3.84
CA SER A 38 -4.69 12.15 -4.43
C SER A 38 -3.69 11.04 -4.07
N ARG A 39 -3.92 10.34 -2.96
CA ARG A 39 -2.91 9.47 -2.32
C ARG A 39 -3.08 7.97 -2.58
N ILE A 40 -4.14 7.51 -3.23
CA ILE A 40 -4.39 6.08 -3.43
C ILE A 40 -4.91 5.84 -4.84
N ILE A 41 -4.28 4.89 -5.54
CA ILE A 41 -4.73 4.36 -6.82
C ILE A 41 -4.78 2.84 -6.75
N LYS A 42 -5.86 2.26 -7.26
CA LYS A 42 -6.02 0.82 -7.43
C LYS A 42 -6.07 0.50 -8.91
N ALA A 43 -5.31 -0.49 -9.33
CA ALA A 43 -5.32 -1.02 -10.69
C ALA A 43 -5.58 -2.53 -10.64
N LEU A 44 -6.50 -2.99 -11.49
CA LEU A 44 -6.88 -4.40 -11.59
C LEU A 44 -6.23 -5.01 -12.83
N PHE A 45 -5.52 -6.12 -12.67
CA PHE A 45 -4.87 -6.82 -13.77
C PHE A 45 -5.36 -8.26 -13.91
N LYS A 46 -5.51 -8.71 -15.15
CA LYS A 46 -5.71 -10.11 -15.50
C LYS A 46 -4.40 -10.87 -15.26
N THR A 47 -4.47 -11.99 -14.54
CA THR A 47 -3.33 -12.90 -14.41
C THR A 47 -3.37 -13.99 -15.48
N LYS A 48 -2.28 -14.78 -15.58
CA LYS A 48 -2.28 -15.97 -16.44
C LYS A 48 -3.17 -17.09 -15.92
N LYS A 49 -3.48 -17.10 -14.62
CA LYS A 49 -4.34 -18.12 -14.02
C LYS A 49 -5.79 -17.67 -14.20
N GLU A 50 -6.58 -18.50 -14.87
CA GLU A 50 -7.99 -18.20 -15.10
C GLU A 50 -8.71 -17.99 -13.76
N ARG A 51 -9.64 -17.03 -13.75
CA ARG A 51 -10.45 -16.63 -12.58
C ARG A 51 -9.68 -16.02 -11.41
N ILE A 52 -8.37 -15.79 -11.54
CA ILE A 52 -7.59 -15.01 -10.58
C ILE A 52 -7.18 -13.69 -11.22
N THR A 53 -7.55 -12.59 -10.58
CA THR A 53 -7.07 -11.26 -10.90
C THR A 53 -6.04 -10.78 -9.88
N MET A 54 -5.36 -9.68 -10.20
CA MET A 54 -4.41 -9.03 -9.30
C MET A 54 -4.87 -7.59 -9.05
N ASN A 55 -5.16 -7.28 -7.79
CA ASN A 55 -5.41 -5.95 -7.28
C ASN A 55 -4.07 -5.33 -6.87
N LEU A 56 -3.66 -4.28 -7.58
CA LEU A 56 -2.48 -3.50 -7.24
C LEU A 56 -2.92 -2.18 -6.62
N ILE A 57 -2.70 -2.01 -5.33
CA ILE A 57 -3.02 -0.79 -4.60
C ILE A 57 -1.70 -0.06 -4.35
N GLN A 58 -1.55 1.09 -4.98
CA GLN A 58 -0.40 1.96 -4.79
C GLN A 58 -0.85 3.18 -3.98
N CYS A 59 -0.14 3.50 -2.91
CA CYS A 59 -0.51 4.63 -2.08
C CYS A 59 0.68 5.44 -1.55
N TYR A 60 0.37 6.64 -1.08
CA TYR A 60 1.29 7.52 -0.37
C TYR A 60 0.65 8.00 0.93
N ALA A 61 0.97 7.33 2.03
CA ALA A 61 0.38 7.66 3.33
C ALA A 61 0.79 9.07 3.79
N PRO A 62 -0.01 9.72 4.65
CA PRO A 62 0.44 10.90 5.39
C PRO A 62 1.72 10.60 6.18
N THR A 63 2.55 11.62 6.41
CA THR A 63 3.77 11.45 7.21
C THR A 63 3.41 11.18 8.67
N ASN A 64 4.36 10.68 9.46
CA ASN A 64 4.08 10.34 10.87
C ASN A 64 3.69 11.58 11.69
N GLU A 65 4.21 12.75 11.32
CA GLU A 65 3.97 14.07 11.91
C GLU A 65 2.64 14.69 11.49
N SER A 66 1.93 14.08 10.54
CA SER A 66 0.59 14.51 10.16
C SER A 66 -0.39 14.27 11.31
N ASN A 67 -1.44 15.08 11.38
CA ASN A 67 -2.51 14.93 12.37
C ASN A 67 -3.11 13.51 12.33
N ASP A 68 -3.39 12.95 13.51
CA ASP A 68 -3.97 11.63 13.67
C ASP A 68 -5.28 11.44 12.89
N ASP A 69 -6.17 12.43 12.87
CA ASP A 69 -7.43 12.38 12.11
C ASP A 69 -7.18 12.17 10.59
N ILE A 70 -6.10 12.75 10.08
CA ILE A 70 -5.71 12.61 8.66
C ILE A 70 -5.14 11.21 8.43
N LYS A 71 -4.31 10.70 9.34
CA LYS A 71 -3.77 9.33 9.29
C LYS A 71 -4.89 8.31 9.39
N ASP A 72 -5.79 8.44 10.37
CA ASP A 72 -6.93 7.56 10.60
C ASP A 72 -7.84 7.49 9.38
N ARG A 73 -8.29 8.64 8.86
CA ARG A 73 -9.12 8.67 7.65
C ARG A 73 -8.43 8.03 6.44
N PHE A 74 -7.11 8.16 6.33
CA PHE A 74 -6.35 7.49 5.26
C PHE A 74 -6.37 5.97 5.43
N TYR A 75 -6.06 5.46 6.63
CA TYR A 75 -6.03 4.01 6.91
C TYR A 75 -7.43 3.38 6.86
N GLU A 76 -8.48 4.07 7.31
CA GLU A 76 -9.87 3.64 7.16
C GLU A 76 -10.28 3.53 5.68
N ARG A 77 -9.92 4.53 4.87
CA ARG A 77 -10.15 4.49 3.43
C ARG A 77 -9.40 3.31 2.81
N LEU A 78 -8.13 3.12 3.15
CA LEU A 78 -7.32 2.01 2.66
C LEU A 78 -7.91 0.64 3.05
N GLN A 79 -8.36 0.49 4.31
CA GLN A 79 -9.07 -0.70 4.80
C GLN A 79 -10.29 -1.01 3.92
N SER A 80 -11.14 -0.02 3.66
CA SER A 80 -12.35 -0.21 2.83
C SER A 80 -12.04 -0.65 1.39
N ILE A 81 -10.89 -0.25 0.84
CA ILE A 81 -10.45 -0.63 -0.51
C ILE A 81 -9.98 -2.09 -0.52
N ILE A 82 -9.22 -2.50 0.51
CA ILE A 82 -8.73 -3.87 0.67
C ILE A 82 -9.89 -4.84 0.89
N GLU A 83 -10.88 -4.48 1.72
CA GLU A 83 -12.07 -5.32 1.98
C GLU A 83 -12.90 -5.61 0.73
N LYS A 84 -12.91 -4.67 -0.22
CA LYS A 84 -13.58 -4.83 -1.51
C LYS A 84 -12.82 -5.74 -2.48
N CYS A 85 -11.56 -6.08 -2.19
CA CYS A 85 -10.79 -6.98 -3.03
C CYS A 85 -11.18 -8.44 -2.75
N PRO A 86 -11.52 -9.25 -3.77
CA PRO A 86 -11.86 -10.65 -3.57
C PRO A 86 -10.73 -11.43 -2.91
N ARG A 87 -11.02 -12.23 -1.87
CA ARG A 87 -10.01 -13.02 -1.13
C ARG A 87 -9.30 -14.09 -1.97
N ASN A 88 -9.91 -14.51 -3.08
CA ASN A 88 -9.32 -15.48 -4.01
C ASN A 88 -8.36 -14.83 -5.02
N ASP A 89 -8.36 -13.49 -5.10
CA ASP A 89 -7.49 -12.72 -5.96
C ASP A 89 -6.21 -12.30 -5.24
N LEU A 90 -5.17 -11.99 -6.02
CA LEU A 90 -3.92 -11.49 -5.46
C LEU A 90 -4.08 -10.00 -5.13
N THR A 91 -3.75 -9.60 -3.90
CA THR A 91 -3.72 -8.19 -3.51
C THR A 91 -2.29 -7.79 -3.16
N ILE A 92 -1.77 -6.78 -3.86
CA ILE A 92 -0.46 -6.20 -3.61
C ILE A 92 -0.68 -4.75 -3.20
N LEU A 93 -0.37 -4.45 -1.94
CA LEU A 93 -0.28 -3.09 -1.43
C LEU A 93 1.17 -2.63 -1.52
N MET A 94 1.44 -1.48 -2.14
CA MET A 94 2.81 -1.02 -2.35
C MET A 94 2.98 0.50 -2.33
N LYS A 95 4.25 0.90 -2.39
CA LYS A 95 4.81 2.26 -2.34
C LYS A 95 5.04 2.71 -0.90
N ASP A 96 4.70 3.94 -0.55
CA ASP A 96 5.27 4.61 0.61
C ASP A 96 4.19 4.84 1.66
N LEU A 97 4.30 4.10 2.75
CA LEU A 97 3.37 4.14 3.87
C LEU A 97 3.85 5.02 5.02
N ASN A 98 5.03 5.65 4.90
CA ASN A 98 5.64 6.43 5.98
C ASN A 98 5.66 5.67 7.32
N ALA A 99 5.80 4.34 7.26
CA ALA A 99 5.61 3.41 8.35
C ALA A 99 6.94 2.70 8.69
N ARG A 100 7.28 2.71 9.97
CA ARG A 100 8.39 1.92 10.53
C ARG A 100 7.78 0.87 11.44
N VAL A 101 7.98 -0.40 11.14
CA VAL A 101 7.29 -1.51 11.81
C VAL A 101 8.13 -2.22 12.89
N ALA A 102 9.39 -1.79 13.07
CA ALA A 102 10.40 -2.41 13.95
C ALA A 102 10.85 -3.82 13.57
N ILE A 103 11.79 -4.35 14.36
CA ILE A 103 12.27 -5.74 14.32
C ILE A 103 11.40 -6.67 15.16
N ASP A 104 10.86 -6.15 16.27
CA ASP A 104 10.00 -6.93 17.18
C ASP A 104 8.69 -7.29 16.50
N ASP A 105 8.51 -8.59 16.25
CA ASP A 105 7.36 -9.19 15.62
C ASP A 105 6.40 -9.85 16.62
N THR A 106 6.62 -9.68 17.93
CA THR A 106 5.77 -10.29 18.97
C THR A 106 4.29 -9.98 18.75
N GLY A 107 3.46 -11.00 18.56
CA GLY A 107 2.03 -10.90 18.27
C GLY A 107 1.67 -10.62 16.80
N TYR A 108 2.67 -10.51 15.92
CA TYR A 108 2.54 -10.23 14.48
C TYR A 108 3.43 -11.14 13.62
N GLU A 109 3.79 -12.31 14.13
CA GLU A 109 4.73 -13.27 13.51
C GLU A 109 4.23 -13.79 12.14
N ASP A 110 2.90 -13.85 11.95
CA ASP A 110 2.27 -14.23 10.68
C ASP A 110 2.22 -13.08 9.66
N VAL A 111 2.57 -11.86 10.08
CA VAL A 111 2.33 -10.61 9.33
C VAL A 111 3.64 -9.95 8.93
N MET A 112 4.66 -10.01 9.79
CA MET A 112 5.96 -9.38 9.53
C MET A 112 7.10 -10.29 9.96
N GLY A 113 8.27 -10.06 9.36
CA GLY A 113 9.51 -10.71 9.77
C GLY A 113 10.40 -9.80 10.62
N GLN A 114 11.54 -10.35 11.03
CA GLN A 114 12.47 -9.73 11.97
C GLN A 114 13.54 -8.86 11.29
N HIS A 115 13.34 -8.48 10.03
CA HIS A 115 14.30 -7.66 9.28
C HIS A 115 13.91 -6.19 9.13
N GLY A 116 12.92 -5.72 9.88
CA GLY A 116 12.61 -4.28 9.97
C GLY A 116 13.74 -3.42 10.54
N LEU A 117 13.45 -2.13 10.75
CA LEU A 117 14.43 -1.15 11.20
C LEU A 117 13.91 -0.27 12.33
N GLY A 118 14.75 -0.12 13.36
CA GLY A 118 14.52 0.77 14.50
C GLY A 118 13.26 0.43 15.28
N GLU A 119 12.70 1.42 15.97
CA GLU A 119 11.43 1.32 16.69
C GLU A 119 10.22 1.55 15.79
N ARG A 120 9.08 1.01 16.22
CA ARG A 120 7.81 1.10 15.52
C ARG A 120 7.22 2.47 15.77
N ASN A 121 6.84 3.18 14.71
CA ASN A 121 6.17 4.47 14.83
C ASN A 121 4.65 4.30 14.74
N GLU A 122 3.89 5.38 14.94
CA GLU A 122 2.42 5.35 14.93
C GLU A 122 1.86 4.88 13.58
N ASN A 123 2.45 5.33 12.46
CA ASN A 123 2.10 4.80 11.14
C ASN A 123 2.42 3.30 11.02
N GLY A 124 3.50 2.84 11.64
CA GLY A 124 3.89 1.44 11.76
C GLY A 124 2.84 0.61 12.47
N GLU A 125 2.34 1.08 13.61
CA GLU A 125 1.26 0.41 14.34
C GLU A 125 0.00 0.28 13.48
N ARG A 126 -0.41 1.38 12.82
CA ARG A 126 -1.58 1.36 11.93
C ARG A 126 -1.40 0.39 10.77
N PHE A 127 -0.22 0.38 10.17
CA PHE A 127 0.07 -0.48 9.04
C PHE A 127 0.13 -1.96 9.43
N VAL A 128 0.79 -2.31 10.53
CA VAL A 128 0.87 -3.70 11.00
C VAL A 128 -0.52 -4.21 11.38
N ASN A 129 -1.33 -3.40 12.07
CA ASN A 129 -2.71 -3.76 12.41
C ASN A 129 -3.59 -3.95 11.16
N LEU A 130 -3.45 -3.07 10.16
CA LEU A 130 -4.12 -3.21 8.86
C LEU A 130 -3.73 -4.55 8.19
N CYS A 131 -2.44 -4.88 8.16
CA CYS A 131 -1.97 -6.12 7.56
C CYS A 131 -2.45 -7.35 8.32
N ALA A 132 -2.39 -7.33 9.65
CA ALA A 132 -2.87 -8.42 10.51
C ALA A 132 -4.36 -8.69 10.28
N PHE A 133 -5.19 -7.65 10.29
CA PHE A 133 -6.62 -7.78 10.09
C PHE A 133 -6.99 -8.38 8.72
N ASN A 134 -6.26 -8.00 7.67
CA ASN A 134 -6.51 -8.47 6.30
C ASN A 134 -5.69 -9.69 5.88
N LYS A 135 -4.92 -10.30 6.79
CA LYS A 135 -4.00 -11.43 6.51
C LYS A 135 -3.01 -11.12 5.37
N LEU A 136 -2.49 -9.90 5.37
CA LEU A 136 -1.42 -9.47 4.46
C LEU A 136 -0.07 -9.63 5.15
N VAL A 137 0.97 -9.92 4.36
CA VAL A 137 2.33 -10.06 4.86
C VAL A 137 3.20 -8.89 4.38
N ILE A 138 3.96 -8.30 5.30
CA ILE A 138 4.84 -7.15 5.06
C ILE A 138 6.16 -7.64 4.46
N GLY A 139 6.18 -7.75 3.13
CA GLY A 139 7.31 -8.30 2.36
C GLY A 139 8.68 -7.67 2.68
N GLY A 140 8.75 -6.36 2.95
CA GLY A 140 10.00 -5.65 3.26
C GLY A 140 10.67 -6.06 4.58
N THR A 141 9.99 -6.84 5.42
CA THR A 141 10.51 -7.32 6.71
C THR A 141 10.84 -8.82 6.70
N ILE A 142 10.42 -9.56 5.68
CA ILE A 142 10.61 -11.01 5.59
C ILE A 142 12.06 -11.36 5.23
N PHE A 143 12.70 -10.53 4.40
CA PHE A 143 14.02 -10.82 3.87
C PHE A 143 15.06 -9.84 4.40
N SER A 144 16.28 -10.34 4.58
CA SER A 144 17.41 -9.48 4.93
C SER A 144 17.72 -8.53 3.78
N HIS A 145 17.63 -7.23 4.06
CA HIS A 145 18.02 -6.17 3.15
C HIS A 145 19.25 -5.42 3.68
N LYS A 146 20.06 -4.85 2.77
CA LYS A 146 21.11 -3.90 3.16
C LYS A 146 20.46 -2.76 3.95
N HIS A 147 21.13 -2.27 4.98
CA HIS A 147 20.62 -1.23 5.86
C HIS A 147 20.12 0.01 5.10
N MET A 148 20.81 0.40 4.01
CA MET A 148 20.43 1.53 3.14
C MET A 148 19.10 1.34 2.39
N HIS A 149 18.54 0.13 2.35
CA HIS A 149 17.27 -0.19 1.68
C HIS A 149 16.14 -0.50 2.67
N LYS A 150 16.39 -0.36 3.98
CA LYS A 150 15.38 -0.59 5.02
C LYS A 150 14.61 0.67 5.43
N ALA A 151 15.13 1.83 5.06
CA ALA A 151 14.50 3.13 5.26
C ALA A 151 14.34 3.83 3.91
N THR A 152 13.31 4.66 3.81
CA THR A 152 13.05 5.55 2.68
C THR A 152 13.13 6.98 3.16
#